data_AF-A0A7E6EG16-F1
#
_entry.id   AF-A0A7E6EG16-F1
#
_cell.length_a   1.000
_cell.length_b   1.000
_cell.length_c   1.000
_cell.angle_alpha   90.00
_cell.angle_beta   90.00
_cell.angle_gamma   90.00
#
_symmetry.space_group_name_H-M   'P 1'
#
loop_
_entity.id
_entity.type
_entity.pdbx_description
1 polymer ?
#
loop_
_entity_poly.entity_id
_entity_poly.type
_entity_poly.pdbx_seq_one_letter_code
_entity_poly.pdbx_strand_id
1 'polypeptide(L)'
;MIVRLFRFREMETHNYVENSFWNFDTLFQPQKHPARDMHDTFFLSDPANSDVPEGNYWQQVRDVHMRGYQSDWDVRESQKNVLRTHTTAVTARTLFNLAGKEFRPSKFFSIDRVFRNETLDATHLAEFHQIEGCVIDYDMSLADLIGLVTVFFNKLGCLHFCNGRDH
;
A
#
# COMPACT_ATOMS: atom_id res chain seq x y z
N MET A 1 14.84 -15.05 -6.06
CA MET A 1 14.47 -13.64 -5.93
C MET A 1 15.13 -13.04 -4.69
N ILE A 2 15.74 -11.85 -4.77
CA ILE A 2 16.56 -11.22 -3.71
C ILE A 2 15.84 -11.11 -2.35
N VAL A 3 14.52 -10.88 -2.36
CA VAL A 3 13.70 -10.78 -1.14
C VAL A 3 13.73 -12.04 -0.27
N ARG A 4 13.89 -13.23 -0.86
CA ARG A 4 14.03 -14.49 -0.10
C ARG A 4 15.35 -14.56 0.66
N LEU A 5 16.41 -13.90 0.17
CA LEU A 5 17.69 -13.81 0.87
C LEU A 5 17.59 -12.97 2.16
N PHE A 6 16.58 -12.10 2.25
CA PHE A 6 16.33 -11.27 3.43
C PHE A 6 15.26 -11.85 4.36
N ARG A 7 14.82 -13.10 4.11
CA ARG A 7 13.76 -13.79 4.86
C ARG A 7 12.42 -13.03 4.88
N PHE A 8 12.11 -12.30 3.81
CA PHE A 8 10.78 -11.72 3.64
C PHE A 8 9.79 -12.84 3.27
N ARG A 9 8.61 -12.83 3.87
CA ARG A 9 7.48 -13.70 3.52
C ARG A 9 6.62 -13.02 2.47
N GLU A 10 6.15 -13.79 1.51
CA GLU A 10 5.28 -13.28 0.44
C GLU A 10 3.88 -13.03 1.01
N MET A 11 3.29 -11.88 0.70
CA MET A 11 1.90 -11.56 1.02
C MET A 11 0.97 -12.12 -0.05
N GLU A 12 -0.27 -12.43 0.32
CA GLU A 12 -1.30 -12.86 -0.62
C GLU A 12 -1.86 -11.65 -1.38
N THR A 13 -1.68 -11.60 -2.69
CA THR A 13 -2.06 -10.44 -3.52
C THR A 13 -3.21 -10.70 -4.48
N HIS A 14 -3.83 -11.89 -4.44
CA HIS A 14 -4.74 -12.47 -5.44
C HIS A 14 -6.06 -11.71 -5.74
N ASN A 15 -6.17 -10.43 -5.34
CA ASN A 15 -7.32 -9.56 -5.59
C ASN A 15 -6.89 -8.31 -6.36
N TYR A 16 -7.36 -8.16 -7.60
CA TYR A 16 -7.18 -6.91 -8.35
C TYR A 16 -8.23 -5.85 -8.00
N VAL A 17 -9.41 -6.31 -7.56
CA VAL A 17 -10.46 -5.43 -7.06
C VAL A 17 -10.27 -5.24 -5.56
N GLU A 18 -10.21 -3.99 -5.14
CA GLU A 18 -10.26 -3.59 -3.74
C GLU A 18 -11.43 -2.63 -3.53
N ASN A 19 -12.00 -2.60 -2.33
CA ASN A 19 -12.85 -1.47 -1.97
C ASN A 19 -11.96 -0.29 -1.55
N SER A 20 -12.51 0.91 -1.64
CA SER A 20 -11.80 2.15 -1.32
C SER A 20 -11.38 2.22 0.14
N PHE A 21 -12.04 1.48 1.03
CA PHE A 21 -11.64 1.34 2.42
C PHE A 21 -10.21 0.78 2.54
N TRP A 22 -9.94 -0.38 1.94
CA TRP A 22 -8.61 -1.00 2.00
C TRP A 22 -7.58 -0.31 1.11
N ASN A 23 -8.02 0.23 -0.03
CA ASN A 23 -7.12 0.89 -0.95
C ASN A 23 -6.72 2.30 -0.45
N PHE A 24 -7.52 2.98 0.38
CA PHE A 24 -7.24 4.35 0.78
C PHE A 24 -7.46 4.61 2.27
N ASP A 25 -8.65 4.33 2.80
CA ASP A 25 -9.03 4.79 4.14
C ASP A 25 -8.17 4.15 5.24
N THR A 26 -7.84 2.85 5.15
CA THR A 26 -6.98 2.16 6.13
C THR A 26 -5.53 2.66 6.13
N LEU A 27 -5.10 3.30 5.04
CA LEU A 27 -3.79 3.91 4.90
C LEU A 27 -3.77 5.36 5.38
N PHE A 28 -4.84 5.81 6.01
CA PHE A 28 -5.03 7.19 6.46
C PHE A 28 -4.97 8.20 5.29
N GLN A 29 -5.43 7.82 4.10
CA GLN A 29 -5.54 8.75 2.96
C GLN A 29 -6.94 9.40 2.93
N PRO A 30 -7.05 10.75 2.90
CA PRO A 30 -8.33 11.43 3.05
C PRO A 30 -9.28 11.16 1.86
N GLN A 31 -10.59 11.20 2.10
CA GLN A 31 -11.60 10.91 1.05
C GLN A 31 -11.61 11.93 -0.09
N LYS A 32 -11.20 13.18 0.17
CA LYS A 32 -11.07 14.25 -0.83
C LYS A 32 -9.68 14.30 -1.50
N HIS A 33 -8.85 13.27 -1.32
CA HIS A 33 -7.51 13.25 -1.91
C HIS A 33 -7.60 13.13 -3.45
N PRO A 34 -6.81 13.90 -4.23
CA PRO A 34 -6.84 13.86 -5.70
C PRO A 34 -6.68 12.45 -6.28
N ALA A 35 -5.80 11.63 -5.69
CA ALA A 35 -5.62 10.24 -6.13
C ALA A 35 -6.88 9.35 -6.02
N ARG A 36 -7.96 9.79 -5.36
CA ARG A 36 -9.27 9.12 -5.33
C ARG A 36 -10.24 9.64 -6.38
N ASP A 37 -9.81 10.56 -7.22
CA ASP A 37 -10.59 11.09 -8.34
C ASP A 37 -10.67 10.03 -9.46
N MET A 38 -11.76 10.08 -10.23
CA MET A 38 -11.94 9.23 -11.41
C MET A 38 -10.85 9.44 -12.47
N HIS A 39 -10.23 10.62 -12.48
CA HIS A 39 -9.09 10.90 -13.34
C HIS A 39 -7.84 10.12 -12.97
N ASP A 40 -7.68 9.65 -11.73
CA ASP A 40 -6.48 8.93 -11.26
C ASP A 40 -6.76 7.44 -10.94
N THR A 41 -8.02 7.09 -10.65
CA THR A 41 -8.42 5.76 -10.19
C THR A 41 -9.52 5.14 -11.06
N PHE A 42 -9.34 3.87 -11.44
CA PHE A 42 -10.37 3.09 -12.10
C PHE A 42 -11.40 2.56 -11.10
N PHE A 43 -12.57 3.19 -11.06
CA PHE A 43 -13.73 2.71 -10.31
C PHE A 43 -14.49 1.64 -11.09
N LEU A 44 -15.01 0.64 -10.38
CA LEU A 44 -15.83 -0.41 -10.99
C LEU A 44 -17.28 0.05 -11.14
N SER A 45 -17.92 -0.36 -12.22
CA SER A 45 -19.37 -0.22 -12.42
C SER A 45 -20.16 -1.44 -11.93
N ASP A 46 -19.56 -2.64 -11.98
CA ASP A 46 -20.19 -3.88 -11.53
C ASP A 46 -19.14 -4.91 -11.04
N PRO A 47 -19.21 -5.37 -9.77
CA PRO A 47 -19.96 -4.76 -8.68
C PRO A 47 -19.34 -3.40 -8.31
N ALA A 48 -20.14 -2.33 -8.32
CA ALA A 48 -19.65 -0.98 -8.00
C ALA A 48 -19.24 -0.80 -6.53
N ASN A 49 -19.81 -1.61 -5.63
CA ASN A 49 -19.59 -1.49 -4.19
C ASN A 49 -19.38 -2.86 -3.54
N SER A 50 -18.67 -2.87 -2.42
CA SER A 50 -18.55 -4.03 -1.54
C SER A 50 -18.47 -3.60 -0.09
N ASP A 51 -18.80 -4.50 0.82
CA ASP A 51 -18.88 -4.18 2.24
C ASP A 51 -17.51 -3.86 2.84
N VAL A 52 -17.51 -2.93 3.80
CA VAL A 52 -16.36 -2.70 4.67
C VAL A 52 -16.24 -3.86 5.69
N PRO A 53 -15.06 -4.07 6.30
CA PRO A 53 -14.87 -5.19 7.23
C PRO A 53 -15.87 -5.16 8.39
N GLU A 54 -16.33 -6.34 8.79
CA GLU A 54 -17.16 -6.49 9.99
C GLU A 54 -16.42 -6.03 11.26
N GLY A 55 -17.20 -5.74 12.31
CA GLY A 55 -16.67 -5.32 13.60
C GLY A 55 -16.52 -3.80 13.74
N ASN A 56 -15.57 -3.37 14.58
CA ASN A 56 -15.40 -1.97 14.97
C ASN A 56 -14.26 -1.24 14.22
N TYR A 57 -13.53 -1.93 13.34
CA TYR A 57 -12.32 -1.38 12.72
C TYR A 57 -12.64 -0.20 11.79
N TRP A 58 -13.69 -0.30 10.97
CA TRP A 58 -14.05 0.80 10.08
C TRP A 58 -14.51 2.05 10.85
N GLN A 59 -15.17 1.88 12.00
CA GLN A 59 -15.54 2.99 12.88
C GLN A 59 -14.29 3.64 13.50
N GLN A 60 -13.29 2.85 13.90
CA GLN A 60 -12.02 3.38 14.40
C GLN A 60 -11.29 4.19 13.32
N VAL A 61 -11.25 3.67 12.08
CA VAL A 61 -10.68 4.40 10.93
C VAL A 61 -11.45 5.71 10.73
N ARG A 62 -12.77 5.68 10.65
CA ARG A 62 -13.62 6.89 10.56
C ARG A 62 -13.27 7.90 11.66
N ASP A 63 -13.24 7.47 12.91
CA ASP A 63 -13.05 8.37 14.06
C ASP A 63 -11.66 9.03 14.04
N VAL A 64 -10.62 8.30 13.63
CA VAL A 64 -9.25 8.83 13.47
C VAL A 64 -9.16 9.78 12.28
N HIS A 65 -9.81 9.48 11.16
CA HIS A 65 -9.92 10.38 10.00
C HIS A 65 -10.62 11.69 10.35
N MET A 66 -11.79 11.63 10.97
CA MET A 66 -12.54 12.82 11.36
C MET A 66 -11.74 13.68 12.35
N ARG A 67 -11.00 13.06 13.27
CA ARG A 67 -10.14 13.78 14.21
C ARG A 67 -8.91 14.39 13.55
N GLY A 68 -8.24 13.65 12.67
CA GLY A 68 -6.98 14.07 12.06
C GLY A 68 -7.16 15.07 10.92
N TYR A 69 -8.16 14.86 10.07
CA TYR A 69 -8.46 15.73 8.92
C TYR A 69 -9.53 16.78 9.20
N GLN A 70 -10.19 16.74 10.36
CA GLN A 70 -11.25 17.70 10.74
C GLN A 70 -12.33 17.85 9.67
N SER A 71 -12.68 16.74 9.01
CA SER A 71 -13.68 16.69 7.95
C SER A 71 -14.58 15.47 8.09
N ASP A 72 -15.77 15.54 7.50
CA ASP A 72 -16.70 14.44 7.49
C ASP A 72 -16.13 13.24 6.73
N TRP A 73 -16.50 12.05 7.18
CA TRP A 73 -16.11 10.78 6.57
C TRP A 73 -17.38 9.99 6.23
N ASP A 74 -17.53 9.61 4.95
CA ASP A 74 -18.69 8.90 4.43
C ASP A 74 -18.34 7.44 4.16
N VAL A 75 -19.07 6.51 4.81
CA VAL A 75 -18.87 5.07 4.61
C VAL A 75 -19.12 4.65 3.16
N ARG A 76 -20.02 5.34 2.45
CA ARG A 76 -20.34 5.03 1.05
C ARG A 76 -19.14 5.22 0.13
N GLU A 77 -18.30 6.21 0.41
CA GLU A 77 -17.04 6.44 -0.33
C GLU A 77 -16.04 5.31 -0.09
N SER A 78 -16.13 4.62 1.04
CA SER A 78 -15.25 3.51 1.41
C SER A 78 -15.70 2.17 0.80
N GLN A 79 -17.00 2.05 0.50
CA GLN A 79 -17.58 0.87 -0.12
C GLN A 79 -17.33 0.79 -1.63
N LYS A 80 -17.00 1.90 -2.30
CA LYS A 80 -16.75 1.94 -3.74
C LYS A 80 -15.58 1.03 -4.13
N ASN A 81 -15.82 0.15 -5.10
CA ASN A 81 -14.80 -0.74 -5.63
C ASN A 81 -13.93 -0.03 -6.67
N VAL A 82 -12.64 -0.33 -6.61
CA VAL A 82 -11.60 0.18 -7.49
C VAL A 82 -10.71 -0.96 -7.96
N LEU A 83 -10.08 -0.79 -9.12
CA LEU A 83 -8.88 -1.56 -9.42
C LEU A 83 -7.75 -1.05 -8.52
N ARG A 84 -7.10 -1.97 -7.80
CA ARG A 84 -6.08 -1.64 -6.79
C ARG A 84 -4.98 -0.76 -7.37
N THR A 85 -4.77 0.41 -6.76
CA THR A 85 -3.85 1.43 -7.29
C THR A 85 -2.40 1.29 -6.81
N HIS A 86 -2.19 0.48 -5.77
CA HIS A 86 -0.88 0.16 -5.19
C HIS A 86 -0.98 -1.09 -4.30
N THR A 87 0.12 -1.85 -4.18
CA THR A 87 0.19 -3.06 -3.34
C THR A 87 0.08 -2.76 -1.84
N THR A 88 0.14 -1.49 -1.42
CA THR A 88 0.06 -1.10 -0.02
C THR A 88 -1.30 -1.44 0.61
N ALA A 89 -2.35 -1.60 -0.21
CA ALA A 89 -3.63 -2.16 0.24
C ALA A 89 -3.48 -3.60 0.75
N VAL A 90 -2.61 -4.40 0.12
CA VAL A 90 -2.28 -5.77 0.54
C VAL A 90 -1.53 -5.75 1.87
N THR A 91 -0.60 -4.80 2.04
CA THR A 91 0.11 -4.59 3.31
C THR A 91 -0.89 -4.22 4.41
N ALA A 92 -1.85 -3.33 4.17
CA ALA A 92 -2.88 -2.97 5.14
C ALA A 92 -3.71 -4.19 5.58
N ARG A 93 -4.18 -5.01 4.64
CA ARG A 93 -4.89 -6.27 4.95
C ARG A 93 -4.03 -7.24 5.75
N THR A 94 -2.76 -7.37 5.39
CA THR A 94 -1.80 -8.22 6.09
C THR A 94 -1.61 -7.76 7.53
N LEU A 95 -1.41 -6.45 7.75
CA LEU A 95 -1.27 -5.86 9.07
C LEU A 95 -2.54 -6.04 9.92
N PHE A 96 -3.71 -5.82 9.32
CA PHE A 96 -4.99 -6.05 9.99
C PHE A 96 -5.15 -7.51 10.44
N ASN A 97 -4.80 -8.47 9.58
CA ASN A 97 -4.88 -9.91 9.92
C ASN A 97 -3.86 -10.35 10.98
N LEU A 98 -2.80 -9.57 11.20
CA LEU A 98 -1.83 -9.78 12.28
C LEU A 98 -2.25 -9.09 13.58
N ALA A 99 -3.04 -8.02 13.49
CA ALA A 99 -3.55 -7.32 14.66
C ALA A 99 -4.40 -8.26 15.54
N GLY A 100 -4.26 -8.11 16.86
CA GLY A 100 -4.93 -8.98 17.85
C GLY A 100 -4.28 -10.35 18.07
N LYS A 101 -3.25 -10.71 17.29
CA LYS A 101 -2.40 -11.89 17.55
C LYS A 101 -1.20 -11.50 18.39
N GLU A 102 -0.50 -12.50 18.94
CA GLU A 102 0.81 -12.29 19.58
C GLU A 102 1.75 -11.60 18.59
N PHE A 103 2.30 -10.46 18.98
CA PHE A 103 3.21 -9.70 18.13
C PHE A 103 4.49 -10.50 17.90
N ARG A 104 4.90 -10.61 16.64
CA ARG A 104 6.16 -11.24 16.24
C ARG A 104 6.82 -10.40 15.15
N PRO A 105 8.07 -9.97 15.32
CA PRO A 105 8.81 -9.27 14.28
C PRO A 105 8.77 -10.01 12.95
N SER A 106 8.47 -9.27 11.89
CA SER A 106 8.03 -9.84 10.63
C SER A 106 8.49 -9.01 9.44
N LYS A 107 8.81 -9.69 8.34
CA LYS A 107 9.20 -9.08 7.07
C LYS A 107 8.30 -9.64 5.98
N PHE A 108 7.69 -8.76 5.21
CA PHE A 108 6.72 -9.09 4.19
C PHE A 108 7.06 -8.44 2.86
N PHE A 109 6.86 -9.13 1.75
CA PHE A 109 6.99 -8.54 0.42
C PHE A 109 5.79 -8.90 -0.44
N SER A 110 5.51 -8.08 -1.44
CA SER A 110 4.62 -8.42 -2.55
C SER A 110 5.21 -7.95 -3.86
N ILE A 111 4.88 -8.66 -4.93
CA ILE A 111 5.10 -8.22 -6.30
C ILE A 111 3.81 -8.52 -7.05
N ASP A 112 3.07 -7.49 -7.44
CA ASP A 112 1.84 -7.71 -8.16
C ASP A 112 1.47 -6.51 -9.03
N ARG A 113 0.51 -6.75 -9.93
CA ARG A 113 -0.06 -5.74 -10.80
C ARG A 113 -0.91 -4.74 -10.01
N VAL A 114 -0.81 -3.48 -10.42
CA VAL A 114 -1.59 -2.35 -9.94
C VAL A 114 -2.05 -1.52 -11.14
N PHE A 115 -3.12 -0.76 -10.96
CA PHE A 115 -3.80 -0.03 -12.03
C PHE A 115 -3.92 1.44 -11.67
N ARG A 116 -3.52 2.33 -12.58
CA ARG A 116 -3.67 3.77 -12.39
C ARG A 116 -4.21 4.39 -13.66
N ASN A 117 -5.16 5.29 -13.51
CA ASN A 117 -5.74 6.00 -14.65
C ASN A 117 -4.83 7.18 -15.01
N GLU A 118 -3.58 6.92 -15.37
CA GLU A 118 -2.68 7.99 -15.80
C GLU A 118 -3.02 8.42 -17.23
N THR A 119 -2.86 9.71 -17.53
CA THR A 119 -3.11 10.22 -18.89
C THR A 119 -2.20 9.45 -19.85
N LEU A 120 -2.78 8.84 -20.88
CA LEU A 120 -2.08 8.05 -21.90
C LEU A 120 -1.08 8.93 -22.67
N ASP A 121 0.08 9.19 -22.09
CA ASP A 121 1.27 9.56 -22.84
C ASP A 121 2.06 8.29 -23.19
N ALA A 122 3.01 8.40 -24.12
CA ALA A 122 3.75 7.27 -24.67
C ALA A 122 4.59 6.49 -23.64
N THR A 123 4.62 6.90 -22.37
CA THR A 123 5.47 6.32 -21.31
C THR A 123 4.70 5.78 -20.09
N HIS A 124 3.42 6.11 -19.92
CA HIS A 124 2.63 5.66 -18.76
C HIS A 124 1.68 4.52 -19.15
N LEU A 125 1.95 3.32 -18.63
CA LEU A 125 1.06 2.17 -18.78
C LEU A 125 -0.06 2.25 -17.72
N ALA A 126 -1.31 2.04 -18.14
CA ALA A 126 -2.46 1.99 -17.24
C ALA A 126 -2.38 0.86 -16.19
N GLU A 127 -1.52 -0.14 -16.44
CA GLU A 127 -1.16 -1.20 -15.50
C GLU A 127 0.35 -1.43 -15.47
N PHE A 128 0.89 -1.64 -14.27
CA PHE A 128 2.31 -2.01 -14.08
C PHE A 128 2.47 -2.89 -12.84
N HIS A 129 3.64 -3.51 -12.69
CA HIS A 129 3.96 -4.32 -11.51
C HIS A 129 4.62 -3.46 -10.44
N GLN A 130 4.06 -3.45 -9.24
CA GLN A 130 4.65 -2.81 -8.08
C GLN A 130 5.32 -3.85 -7.20
N ILE A 131 6.53 -3.54 -6.72
CA ILE A 131 7.27 -4.32 -5.73
C ILE A 131 7.20 -3.56 -4.41
N GLU A 132 6.79 -4.23 -3.35
CA GLU A 132 6.71 -3.63 -2.01
C GLU A 132 7.35 -4.53 -0.96
N GLY A 133 8.05 -3.91 -0.01
CA GLY A 133 8.62 -4.57 1.16
C GLY A 133 8.20 -3.84 2.43
N CYS A 134 7.71 -4.58 3.43
CA CYS A 134 7.29 -4.09 4.73
C CYS A 134 8.06 -4.85 5.82
N VAL A 135 8.64 -4.11 6.77
CA VAL A 135 9.27 -4.66 7.98
C VAL A 135 8.52 -4.12 9.18
N ILE A 136 8.17 -5.01 10.11
CA ILE A 136 7.44 -4.70 11.32
C ILE A 136 8.27 -5.26 12.47
N ASP A 137 8.73 -4.39 13.34
CA ASP A 137 9.53 -4.73 14.52
C ASP A 137 9.28 -3.69 15.62
N TYR A 138 9.82 -3.94 16.81
CA TYR A 138 9.83 -2.97 17.90
C TYR A 138 10.80 -1.82 17.61
N ASP A 139 10.41 -0.61 18.02
CA ASP A 139 11.28 0.58 18.05
C ASP A 139 12.05 0.87 16.75
N MET A 140 11.44 0.58 15.59
CA MET A 140 12.06 0.86 14.31
C MET A 140 12.25 2.36 14.06
N SER A 141 13.36 2.69 13.40
CA SER A 141 13.77 4.06 13.09
C SER A 141 14.01 4.27 11.59
N LEU A 142 14.24 5.52 11.18
CA LEU A 142 14.67 5.85 9.82
C LEU A 142 16.03 5.20 9.47
N ALA A 143 16.90 4.98 10.45
CA ALA A 143 18.19 4.34 10.22
C ALA A 143 18.03 2.89 9.75
N ASP A 144 17.04 2.16 10.30
CA ASP A 144 16.72 0.79 9.88
C ASP A 144 16.23 0.73 8.43
N LEU A 145 15.40 1.70 8.04
CA LEU A 145 14.93 1.85 6.66
C LEU A 145 16.11 2.11 5.70
N ILE A 146 16.97 3.07 6.01
CA ILE A 146 18.15 3.40 5.19
C ILE A 146 19.08 2.18 5.09
N GLY A 147 19.32 1.48 6.21
CA GLY A 147 20.13 0.28 6.25
C GLY A 147 19.57 -0.82 5.34
N LEU A 148 18.26 -1.10 5.44
CA LEU A 148 17.59 -2.08 4.59
C LEU A 148 17.71 -1.72 3.10
N VAL A 149 17.40 -0.48 2.73
CA VAL A 149 17.48 0.02 1.35
C VAL A 149 18.90 -0.10 0.81
N THR A 150 19.90 0.29 1.60
CA THR A 150 21.31 0.22 1.23
C THR A 150 21.75 -1.22 0.95
N VAL A 151 21.42 -2.16 1.84
CA VAL A 151 21.78 -3.58 1.65
C VAL A 151 21.00 -4.19 0.48
N PHE A 152 19.75 -3.80 0.27
CA PHE A 152 18.94 -4.26 -0.85
C PHE A 152 19.54 -3.85 -2.20
N PHE A 153 19.83 -2.57 -2.41
CA PHE A 153 20.41 -2.07 -3.66
C PHE A 153 21.85 -2.53 -3.88
N ASN A 154 22.62 -2.74 -2.81
CA ASN A 154 23.92 -3.40 -2.89
C ASN A 154 23.82 -4.78 -3.53
N LYS A 155 22.86 -5.60 -3.10
CA LYS A 155 22.65 -6.94 -3.67
C LYS A 155 22.14 -6.94 -5.10
N LEU A 156 21.52 -5.83 -5.54
CA LEU A 156 21.14 -5.63 -6.94
C LEU A 156 22.30 -5.15 -7.82
N GLY A 157 23.46 -4.83 -7.24
CA GLY A 157 24.60 -4.27 -7.97
C GLY A 157 24.44 -2.78 -8.31
N CYS A 158 23.52 -2.07 -7.64
CA CYS A 158 23.13 -0.70 -8.00
C CYS A 158 23.84 0.41 -7.20
N LEU A 159 24.84 0.10 -6.37
CA LEU A 159 25.59 1.16 -5.68
C LEU A 159 26.67 1.78 -6.59
N HIS A 160 26.24 2.78 -7.36
CA HIS A 160 27.04 3.94 -7.73
C HIS A 160 26.40 5.24 -7.18
N PHE A 161 25.67 5.15 -6.06
CA PHE A 161 25.22 6.33 -5.34
C PHE A 161 26.38 6.83 -4.47
N CYS A 162 26.96 7.96 -4.88
CA CYS A 162 28.05 8.70 -4.21
C CYS A 162 29.47 8.15 -4.39
N ASN A 163 29.97 8.11 -5.62
CA ASN A 163 31.41 8.37 -5.87
C ASN A 163 31.53 9.61 -6.75
N GLY A 164 31.31 10.78 -6.13
CA GLY A 164 31.90 12.02 -6.62
C GLY A 164 33.40 11.99 -6.33
N ARG A 165 34.14 11.24 -7.14
CA ARG A 165 35.58 11.41 -7.30
C ARG A 165 35.89 11.29 -8.79
N ASP A 166 36.07 12.46 -9.38
CA ASP A 166 36.78 12.64 -10.63
C ASP A 166 38.12 11.89 -10.58
N HIS A 167 38.32 11.02 -11.56
CA HIS A 167 39.64 10.66 -12.07
C HIS A 167 39.54 10.62 -13.60
#